data_AF-A0A1D2NMD9-F1
#
_entry.id   AF-A0A1D2NMD9-F1
#
_cell.length_a   1.000
_cell.length_b   1.000
_cell.length_c   1.000
_cell.angle_alpha   90.00
_cell.angle_beta   90.00
_cell.angle_gamma   90.00
#
_symmetry.space_group_name_H-M   'P 1'
#
loop_
_entity.id
_entity.type
_entity.pdbx_description
1 polymer ?
#
loop_
_entity_poly.entity_id
_entity_poly.type
_entity_poly.pdbx_seq_one_letter_code
_entity_poly.pdbx_strand_id
1 'polypeptide(L)'
;MAAINQSKRDSGASYDSDHSNLPAPVQHEVYFIIPRVVKVLYGPYMFRGMMDYRTDRLQGLKTVLEKVGVTVELKPSPDHVNLVRIWFLEEIVFSCKMTDLIHGGDGEFDPTCWEAAECLERFIRKVLKGLRKAQPEAEDLKRPFCPCFHVGDQALPTMAIPDFVRPKSRSIRKNSGQQQGRLSKQKRASSGQPA
;
A
#
# COMPACT_ATOMS: atom_id res chain seq x y z
N MET A 1 22.25 -76.26 -1.51
CA MET A 1 21.85 -76.02 -0.10
C MET A 1 21.45 -74.56 0.03
N ALA A 2 20.16 -74.33 0.26
CA ALA A 2 19.55 -73.02 0.39
C ALA A 2 19.52 -72.58 1.86
N ALA A 3 19.66 -71.28 2.13
CA ALA A 3 19.09 -70.63 3.31
C ALA A 3 18.95 -69.13 3.02
N ILE A 4 17.76 -68.74 2.56
CA ILE A 4 17.30 -67.36 2.40
C ILE A 4 16.79 -66.92 3.77
N ASN A 5 17.49 -66.00 4.44
CA ASN A 5 17.00 -65.40 5.68
C ASN A 5 16.10 -64.20 5.37
N GLN A 6 14.80 -64.44 5.51
CA GLN A 6 13.76 -63.42 5.57
C GLN A 6 13.82 -62.74 6.95
N SER A 7 14.10 -61.44 7.00
CA SER A 7 13.80 -60.61 8.17
C SER A 7 12.86 -59.49 7.77
N LYS A 8 11.58 -59.85 7.78
CA LYS A 8 10.43 -58.96 7.78
C LYS A 8 10.43 -58.20 9.10
N ARG A 9 10.57 -56.88 9.07
CA ARG A 9 10.20 -56.00 10.20
C ARG A 9 9.25 -54.95 9.66
N ASP A 10 7.99 -55.31 9.66
CA ASP A 10 6.87 -54.39 9.52
C ASP A 10 6.76 -53.59 10.81
N SER A 11 7.36 -52.40 10.87
CA SER A 11 7.07 -51.42 11.91
C SER A 11 5.93 -50.53 11.41
N GLY A 12 4.72 -50.85 11.84
CA GLY A 12 3.53 -50.03 11.62
C GLY A 12 3.68 -48.68 12.32
N ALA A 13 3.75 -47.61 11.53
CA ALA A 13 3.40 -46.27 11.98
C ALA A 13 1.92 -46.07 11.67
N SER A 14 1.06 -46.31 12.66
CA SER A 14 -0.33 -45.87 12.61
C SER A 14 -0.34 -44.34 12.72
N TYR A 15 -0.58 -43.67 11.59
CA TYR A 15 -0.91 -42.25 11.60
C TYR A 15 -2.39 -42.13 11.98
N ASP A 16 -2.64 -41.81 13.25
CA ASP A 16 -3.94 -41.36 13.73
C ASP A 16 -4.40 -40.17 12.89
N SER A 17 -5.52 -40.36 12.20
CA SER A 17 -6.13 -39.42 11.28
C SER A 17 -7.10 -38.49 12.00
N ASP A 18 -6.65 -37.80 13.05
CA ASP A 18 -7.44 -36.83 13.81
C ASP A 18 -7.02 -35.39 13.49
N HIS A 19 -7.45 -34.91 12.33
CA HIS A 19 -7.45 -33.48 12.00
C HIS A 19 -8.82 -33.03 11.47
N SER A 20 -9.89 -33.32 12.23
CA SER A 20 -11.20 -32.67 12.10
C SER A 20 -11.24 -31.29 12.77
N ASN A 21 -10.15 -30.52 12.65
CA ASN A 21 -10.10 -29.15 13.12
C ASN A 21 -9.57 -28.27 12.00
N LEU A 22 -10.29 -28.27 10.87
CA LEU A 22 -10.15 -27.18 9.91
C LEU A 22 -10.60 -25.90 10.64
N PRO A 23 -9.73 -24.89 10.79
CA PRO A 23 -10.18 -23.59 11.27
C PRO A 23 -11.28 -23.11 10.34
N ALA A 24 -12.39 -22.65 10.92
CA ALA A 24 -13.52 -22.09 10.19
C ALA A 24 -13.00 -21.13 9.09
N PRO A 25 -13.60 -21.09 7.89
CA PRO A 25 -13.19 -20.16 6.85
C PRO A 25 -13.47 -18.73 7.31
N VAL A 26 -12.48 -18.12 7.96
CA VAL A 26 -12.55 -16.74 8.45
C VAL A 26 -12.35 -15.79 7.28
N GLN A 27 -13.43 -15.11 6.90
CA GLN A 27 -13.43 -13.75 6.34
C GLN A 27 -12.94 -13.54 4.89
N HIS A 28 -13.25 -14.45 3.96
CA HIS A 28 -12.88 -14.24 2.54
C HIS A 28 -13.79 -13.29 1.74
N GLU A 29 -14.98 -12.94 2.21
CA GLU A 29 -15.95 -12.20 1.38
C GLU A 29 -15.66 -10.70 1.24
N VAL A 30 -14.92 -10.08 2.17
CA VAL A 30 -14.62 -8.64 2.09
C VAL A 30 -13.39 -8.33 1.21
N TYR A 31 -12.57 -9.36 0.92
CA TYR A 31 -11.32 -9.18 0.17
C TYR A 31 -11.50 -9.04 -1.34
N PHE A 32 -12.71 -9.22 -1.88
CA PHE A 32 -12.94 -9.12 -3.32
C PHE A 32 -12.96 -7.67 -3.83
N ILE A 33 -13.21 -6.69 -2.95
CA ILE A 33 -13.39 -5.28 -3.32
C ILE A 33 -12.06 -4.51 -3.34
N ILE A 34 -11.07 -4.93 -2.54
CA ILE A 34 -9.79 -4.22 -2.45
C ILE A 34 -8.79 -4.84 -3.43
N PRO A 35 -8.17 -4.04 -4.31
CA PRO A 35 -7.13 -4.55 -5.18
C PRO A 35 -5.99 -5.12 -4.34
N ARG A 36 -5.63 -6.37 -4.62
CA ARG A 36 -4.49 -7.03 -3.98
C ARG A 36 -3.16 -6.66 -4.62
N VAL A 37 -3.16 -5.78 -5.62
CA VAL A 37 -1.97 -5.43 -6.41
C VAL A 37 -1.28 -4.21 -5.82
N VAL A 38 -0.01 -4.36 -5.50
CA VAL A 38 0.90 -3.30 -5.06
C VAL A 38 1.92 -3.05 -6.16
N LYS A 39 2.15 -1.78 -6.53
CA LYS A 39 3.15 -1.39 -7.52
C LYS A 39 4.40 -0.90 -6.79
N VAL A 40 5.53 -1.54 -6.98
CA VAL A 40 6.81 -1.08 -6.45
C VAL A 40 7.57 -0.40 -7.57
N LEU A 41 7.60 0.94 -7.52
CA LEU A 41 8.40 1.74 -8.44
C LEU A 41 9.83 1.81 -7.92
N TYR A 42 10.78 1.41 -8.75
CA TYR A 42 12.19 1.43 -8.37
C TYR A 42 13.07 2.14 -9.40
N GLY A 43 13.98 2.92 -8.85
CA GLY A 43 14.98 3.67 -9.58
C GLY A 43 16.14 2.83 -10.09
N PRO A 44 16.90 3.35 -11.07
CA PRO A 44 18.22 2.80 -11.37
C PRO A 44 19.11 2.89 -10.12
N TYR A 45 19.78 1.79 -9.80
CA TYR A 45 20.74 1.68 -8.71
C TYR A 45 22.11 2.18 -9.18
N MET A 46 22.61 3.25 -8.57
CA MET A 46 23.92 3.83 -8.84
C MET A 46 24.95 3.29 -7.85
N PHE A 47 25.92 2.52 -8.34
CA PHE A 47 27.04 2.02 -7.55
C PHE A 47 28.34 2.10 -8.36
N ARG A 48 29.36 2.75 -7.80
CA ARG A 48 30.69 2.94 -8.44
C ARG A 48 30.62 3.51 -9.87
N GLY A 49 29.71 4.44 -10.13
CA GLY A 49 29.56 5.09 -11.44
C GLY A 49 28.78 4.28 -12.48
N MET A 50 28.30 3.08 -12.14
CA MET A 50 27.37 2.31 -12.98
C MET A 50 25.94 2.53 -12.49
N MET A 51 25.01 2.75 -13.43
CA MET A 51 23.57 2.82 -13.18
C MET A 51 22.90 1.60 -13.81
N ASP A 52 22.22 0.80 -12.98
CA ASP A 52 21.57 -0.42 -13.45
C ASP A 52 20.29 -0.73 -12.67
N TYR A 53 19.31 -1.37 -13.31
CA TYR A 53 18.03 -1.74 -12.69
C TYR A 53 18.16 -3.09 -12.01
N ARG A 54 18.61 -3.09 -10.75
CA ARG A 54 18.85 -4.32 -9.99
C ARG A 54 17.61 -4.81 -9.25
N THR A 55 16.91 -5.77 -9.84
CA THR A 55 15.77 -6.45 -9.21
C THR A 55 16.17 -7.38 -8.07
N ASP A 56 17.40 -7.90 -8.07
CA ASP A 56 17.88 -8.85 -7.05
C ASP A 56 17.83 -8.27 -5.63
N ARG A 57 18.06 -6.95 -5.52
CA ARG A 57 17.96 -6.19 -4.26
C ARG A 57 16.52 -6.08 -3.74
N LEU A 58 15.54 -6.19 -4.63
CA LEU A 58 14.12 -6.07 -4.32
C LEU A 58 13.48 -7.42 -3.98
N GLN A 59 14.20 -8.53 -4.14
CA GLN A 59 13.68 -9.88 -3.93
C GLN A 59 13.16 -10.07 -2.50
N GLY A 60 13.91 -9.61 -1.50
CA GLY A 60 13.51 -9.67 -0.08
C GLY A 60 12.27 -8.84 0.19
N LEU A 61 12.24 -7.60 -0.31
CA LEU A 61 11.07 -6.72 -0.18
C LEU A 61 9.83 -7.34 -0.83
N LYS A 62 9.97 -7.91 -2.04
CA LYS A 62 8.88 -8.60 -2.73
C LYS A 62 8.34 -9.75 -1.90
N THR A 63 9.22 -10.60 -1.37
CA THR A 63 8.85 -11.77 -0.56
C THR A 63 8.10 -11.37 0.71
N VAL A 64 8.58 -10.34 1.40
CA VAL A 64 7.94 -9.83 2.63
C VAL A 64 6.57 -9.23 2.35
N LEU A 65 6.41 -8.48 1.24
CA LEU A 65 5.11 -7.96 0.83
C LEU A 65 4.14 -9.09 0.41
N GLU A 66 4.62 -10.10 -0.31
CA GLU A 66 3.79 -11.26 -0.69
C GLU A 66 3.28 -12.05 0.53
N LYS A 67 4.05 -12.12 1.61
CA LYS A 67 3.61 -12.70 2.91
C LYS A 67 2.43 -11.96 3.53
N VAL A 68 2.24 -10.68 3.24
CA VAL A 68 1.06 -9.89 3.66
C VAL A 68 -0.21 -10.31 2.86
N GLY A 69 -0.06 -11.08 1.78
CA GLY A 69 -1.16 -11.54 0.93
C GLY A 69 -1.48 -10.61 -0.23
N VAL A 70 -0.53 -9.75 -0.63
CA VAL A 70 -0.63 -8.88 -1.81
C VAL A 70 0.23 -9.40 -2.96
N THR A 71 -0.20 -9.13 -4.19
CA THR A 71 0.58 -9.37 -5.41
C THR A 71 1.45 -8.15 -5.71
N VAL A 72 2.75 -8.37 -5.89
CA VAL A 72 3.73 -7.28 -6.09
C VAL A 72 4.13 -7.16 -7.55
N GLU A 73 3.92 -5.98 -8.13
CA GLU A 73 4.40 -5.60 -9.46
C GLU A 73 5.63 -4.69 -9.35
N LEU A 74 6.79 -5.19 -9.74
CA LEU A 74 8.01 -4.37 -9.85
C LEU A 74 7.98 -3.56 -11.15
N LYS A 75 8.09 -2.23 -11.06
CA LYS A 75 8.09 -1.32 -12.22
C LYS A 75 9.31 -0.40 -12.18
N PRO A 76 10.22 -0.47 -13.18
CA PRO A 76 11.35 0.44 -13.23
C PRO A 76 10.87 1.86 -13.54
N SER A 77 11.45 2.86 -12.88
CA SER A 77 11.21 4.28 -13.13
C SER A 77 12.55 5.02 -13.25
N PRO A 78 12.76 5.79 -14.34
CA PRO A 78 13.99 6.57 -14.51
C PRO A 78 14.02 7.87 -13.69
N ASP A 79 12.88 8.28 -13.11
CA ASP A 79 12.69 9.61 -12.53
C ASP A 79 13.46 9.81 -11.22
N HIS A 80 13.79 8.72 -10.52
CA HIS A 80 14.41 8.76 -9.20
C HIS A 80 15.54 7.74 -9.10
N VAL A 81 16.78 8.19 -8.91
CA VAL A 81 17.96 7.31 -8.74
C VAL A 81 18.02 6.77 -7.31
N ASN A 82 18.37 5.50 -7.13
CA ASN A 82 18.53 4.83 -5.83
C ASN A 82 17.30 4.86 -4.92
N LEU A 83 16.09 5.11 -5.46
CA LEU A 83 14.88 5.23 -4.68
C LEU A 83 13.91 4.09 -5.00
N VAL A 84 13.23 3.59 -3.97
CA VAL A 84 12.15 2.60 -4.09
C VAL A 84 10.89 3.21 -3.46
N ARG A 85 9.76 3.12 -4.16
CA ARG A 85 8.46 3.61 -3.71
C ARG A 85 7.41 2.52 -3.86
N ILE A 86 6.66 2.29 -2.79
CA ILE A 86 5.55 1.35 -2.76
C ILE A 86 4.27 2.15 -2.98
N TRP A 87 3.55 1.81 -4.04
CA TRP A 87 2.29 2.41 -4.44
C TRP A 87 1.15 1.43 -4.24
N PHE A 88 0.11 1.90 -3.56
CA PHE A 88 -1.12 1.16 -3.37
C PHE A 88 -2.30 2.11 -3.51
N LEU A 89 -3.30 1.74 -4.31
CA LEU A 89 -4.47 2.60 -4.59
C LEU A 89 -4.09 4.04 -5.02
N GLU A 90 -3.07 4.16 -5.87
CA GLU A 90 -2.57 5.46 -6.37
C GLU A 90 -1.92 6.37 -5.32
N GLU A 91 -1.70 5.87 -4.10
CA GLU A 91 -0.97 6.58 -3.05
C GLU A 91 0.39 5.93 -2.77
N ILE A 92 1.38 6.75 -2.39
CA ILE A 92 2.68 6.28 -1.93
C ILE A 92 2.54 5.89 -0.46
N VAL A 93 2.64 4.60 -0.18
CA VAL A 93 2.51 4.06 1.18
C VAL A 93 3.84 4.09 1.92
N PHE A 94 4.93 3.84 1.20
CA PHE A 94 6.26 3.74 1.75
C PHE A 94 7.31 4.13 0.72
N SER A 95 8.42 4.71 1.19
CA SER A 95 9.57 5.03 0.35
C SER A 95 10.86 4.79 1.10
N CYS A 96 11.80 4.10 0.48
CA CYS A 96 13.13 3.87 1.03
C CYS A 96 14.19 4.03 -0.06
N LYS A 97 15.47 4.05 0.32
CA LYS A 97 16.56 3.98 -0.64
C LYS A 97 16.89 2.53 -0.94
N MET A 98 17.28 2.27 -2.18
CA MET A 98 17.74 0.94 -2.62
C MET A 98 19.02 0.49 -1.87
N THR A 99 19.79 1.44 -1.33
CA THR A 99 20.99 1.16 -0.51
C THR A 99 20.67 0.63 0.88
N ASP A 100 19.47 0.92 1.38
CA ASP A 100 19.06 0.58 2.75
C ASP A 100 18.55 -0.86 2.81
N LEU A 101 18.13 -1.40 1.65
CA LEU A 101 17.73 -2.80 1.50
C LEU A 101 18.94 -3.73 1.56
N ILE A 102 18.84 -4.74 2.44
CA ILE A 102 19.82 -5.79 2.58
C ILE A 102 19.70 -6.74 1.40
N HIS A 103 20.84 -7.02 0.76
CA HIS A 103 20.89 -7.93 -0.38
C HIS A 103 21.07 -9.37 0.09
N GLY A 104 20.24 -10.26 -0.45
CA GLY A 104 20.36 -11.70 -0.29
C GLY A 104 19.31 -12.23 0.69
N GLY A 105 18.71 -13.37 0.33
CA GLY A 105 17.67 -14.01 1.13
C GLY A 105 16.26 -13.50 0.83
N ASP A 106 15.38 -13.77 1.78
CA ASP A 106 13.93 -13.61 1.74
C ASP A 106 13.43 -12.34 2.46
N GLY A 107 14.35 -11.50 2.95
CA GLY A 107 14.04 -10.21 3.58
C GLY A 107 13.50 -10.29 5.01
N GLU A 108 13.46 -11.48 5.62
CA GLU A 108 12.92 -11.66 7.00
C GLU A 108 13.71 -10.90 8.06
N PHE A 109 15.02 -10.78 7.87
CA PHE A 109 15.92 -10.09 8.79
C PHE A 109 16.22 -8.65 8.38
N ASP A 110 15.56 -8.14 7.33
CA ASP A 110 15.74 -6.76 6.88
C ASP A 110 14.73 -5.84 7.59
N PRO A 111 15.19 -4.91 8.44
CA PRO A 111 14.30 -4.00 9.16
C PRO A 111 13.51 -3.09 8.21
N THR A 112 14.09 -2.70 7.08
CA THR A 112 13.43 -1.85 6.09
C THR A 112 12.32 -2.61 5.36
N CYS A 113 12.53 -3.91 5.11
CA CYS A 113 11.48 -4.76 4.54
C CYS A 113 10.31 -4.94 5.51
N TRP A 114 10.59 -5.14 6.81
CA TRP A 114 9.53 -5.28 7.81
C TRP A 114 8.76 -3.98 8.01
N GLU A 115 9.45 -2.85 8.07
CA GLU A 115 8.82 -1.52 8.15
C GLU A 115 7.90 -1.27 6.95
N ALA A 116 8.33 -1.65 5.75
CA ALA A 116 7.52 -1.54 4.54
C ALA A 116 6.22 -2.38 4.64
N ALA A 117 6.31 -3.62 5.11
CA ALA A 117 5.14 -4.46 5.32
C ALA A 117 4.20 -3.91 6.40
N GLU A 118 4.74 -3.45 7.53
CA GLU A 118 3.91 -2.86 8.60
C GLU A 118 3.19 -1.59 8.11
N CYS A 119 3.89 -0.73 7.36
CA CYS A 119 3.30 0.45 6.74
C CYS A 119 2.16 0.08 5.78
N LEU A 120 2.36 -0.95 4.95
CA LEU A 120 1.34 -1.44 4.03
C LEU A 120 0.13 -2.01 4.77
N GLU A 121 0.33 -2.88 5.76
CA GLU A 121 -0.76 -3.42 6.56
C GLU A 121 -1.56 -2.32 7.27
N ARG A 122 -0.84 -1.36 7.88
CA ARG A 122 -1.47 -0.23 8.55
C ARG A 122 -2.29 0.61 7.58
N PHE A 123 -1.79 0.80 6.35
CA PHE A 123 -2.51 1.49 5.29
C PHE A 123 -3.77 0.74 4.87
N ILE A 124 -3.67 -0.56 4.58
CA ILE A 124 -4.81 -1.42 4.22
C ILE A 124 -5.87 -1.38 5.32
N ARG A 125 -5.49 -1.50 6.60
CA ARG A 125 -6.41 -1.39 7.73
C ARG A 125 -7.10 -0.02 7.80
N LYS A 126 -6.39 1.07 7.49
CA LYS A 126 -6.97 2.43 7.43
C LYS A 126 -8.00 2.53 6.31
N VAL A 127 -7.67 2.05 5.11
CA VAL A 127 -8.59 2.03 3.95
C VAL A 127 -9.85 1.24 4.29
N LEU A 128 -9.71 0.02 4.84
CA LEU A 128 -10.82 -0.82 5.28
C LEU A 128 -11.73 -0.12 6.29
N LYS A 129 -11.15 0.58 7.27
CA LYS A 129 -11.93 1.36 8.26
C LYS A 129 -12.64 2.56 7.61
N GLY A 130 -12.01 3.22 6.65
CA GLY A 130 -12.60 4.31 5.88
C GLY A 130 -13.83 3.85 5.09
N LEU A 131 -13.72 2.72 4.38
CA LEU A 131 -14.81 2.14 3.60
C LEU A 131 -16.01 1.77 4.47
N ARG A 132 -15.80 1.21 5.67
CA ARG A 132 -16.90 0.92 6.60
C ARG A 132 -17.62 2.17 7.11
N LYS A 133 -16.92 3.28 7.26
CA LYS A 133 -17.50 4.56 7.74
C LYS A 133 -18.21 5.33 6.63
N ALA A 134 -17.80 5.14 5.37
CA ALA A 134 -18.42 5.73 4.20
C ALA A 134 -19.76 5.07 3.80
N GLN A 135 -20.26 4.12 4.59
CA GLN A 135 -21.68 3.74 4.59
C GLN A 135 -22.46 4.41 5.74
N PRO A 136 -22.69 5.73 5.70
CA PRO A 136 -23.80 6.31 6.43
C PRO A 136 -25.04 6.35 5.50
N GLU A 137 -26.20 5.98 6.08
CA GLU A 137 -27.55 6.31 5.60
C GLU A 137 -28.20 5.42 4.53
N ALA A 138 -28.41 4.14 4.86
CA ALA A 138 -29.52 3.36 4.31
C ALA A 138 -30.76 3.33 5.23
N GLU A 139 -30.76 4.10 6.33
CA GLU A 139 -31.84 4.09 7.33
C GLU A 139 -32.83 5.26 7.24
N ASP A 140 -32.80 6.10 6.20
CA ASP A 140 -33.74 7.24 6.10
C ASP A 140 -34.99 6.97 5.22
N LEU A 141 -35.23 5.70 4.85
CA LEU A 141 -36.47 5.26 4.18
C LEU A 141 -37.52 4.65 5.13
N LYS A 142 -37.26 4.63 6.45
CA LYS A 142 -38.29 4.38 7.47
C LYS A 142 -38.83 5.69 8.04
N ARG A 143 -39.15 6.66 7.18
CA ARG A 143 -40.08 7.71 7.61
C ARG A 143 -41.46 7.05 7.73
N PRO A 144 -42.14 7.14 8.88
CA PRO A 144 -43.51 6.66 8.97
C PRO A 144 -44.33 7.41 7.91
N PHE A 145 -45.09 6.68 7.10
CA PHE A 145 -46.18 7.24 6.32
C PHE A 145 -47.00 8.12 7.28
N CYS A 146 -46.96 9.45 7.10
CA CYS A 146 -47.89 10.33 7.80
C CYS A 146 -49.31 9.92 7.38
N PRO A 147 -50.18 9.48 8.30
CA PRO A 147 -51.55 9.08 7.97
C PRO A 147 -52.49 10.29 7.73
N CYS A 148 -51.95 11.49 7.52
CA CYS A 148 -52.72 12.74 7.52
C CYS A 148 -52.90 13.37 6.13
N PHE A 149 -52.62 12.66 5.02
CA PHE A 149 -52.89 13.20 3.69
C PHE A 149 -54.38 13.10 3.37
N HIS A 150 -55.16 14.04 3.92
CA HIS A 150 -56.47 14.38 3.38
C HIS A 150 -56.28 14.90 1.96
N VAL A 151 -56.94 14.26 1.01
CA VAL A 151 -57.15 14.79 -0.34
C VAL A 151 -58.09 15.98 -0.19
N GLY A 152 -57.51 17.16 -0.07
CA GLY A 152 -58.21 18.44 -0.18
C GLY A 152 -57.76 19.13 -1.44
N ASP A 153 -58.56 19.03 -2.50
CA ASP A 153 -58.56 19.95 -3.64
C ASP A 153 -58.49 21.38 -3.11
N GLN A 154 -57.38 22.11 -3.29
CA GLN A 154 -57.36 23.55 -3.55
C GLN A 154 -56.06 23.99 -4.25
N ALA A 155 -56.25 24.53 -5.44
CA ALA A 155 -55.52 25.62 -6.10
C ALA A 155 -53.98 25.72 -5.95
N LEU A 156 -53.30 25.51 -7.08
CA LEU A 156 -51.91 25.91 -7.31
C LEU A 156 -51.72 27.43 -7.08
N PRO A 157 -50.85 27.86 -6.15
CA PRO A 157 -50.30 29.20 -6.20
C PRO A 157 -49.11 29.22 -7.16
N THR A 158 -49.23 30.01 -8.23
CA THR A 158 -48.08 30.50 -9.00
C THR A 158 -47.16 31.28 -8.06
N MET A 159 -46.04 30.67 -7.67
CA MET A 159 -44.99 31.34 -6.92
C MET A 159 -43.74 31.44 -7.78
N ALA A 160 -43.21 32.65 -7.80
CA ALA A 160 -42.16 33.15 -8.66
C ALA A 160 -40.84 32.38 -8.51
N ILE A 161 -40.11 32.31 -9.63
CA ILE A 161 -38.73 31.88 -9.71
C ILE A 161 -37.87 32.90 -8.93
N PRO A 162 -37.17 32.53 -7.85
CA PRO A 162 -36.20 33.42 -7.23
C PRO A 162 -34.94 33.53 -8.11
N ASP A 163 -34.47 34.76 -8.26
CA ASP A 163 -33.29 35.12 -9.03
C ASP A 163 -32.05 34.33 -8.62
N PHE A 164 -31.37 33.85 -9.65
CA PHE A 164 -30.14 33.08 -9.61
C PHE A 164 -29.00 33.94 -9.01
N VAL A 165 -28.73 33.80 -7.72
CA VAL A 165 -27.58 34.45 -7.07
C VAL A 165 -26.28 33.77 -7.56
N ARG A 166 -25.58 34.50 -8.44
CA ARG A 166 -24.27 34.19 -9.00
C ARG A 166 -23.24 33.98 -7.88
N PRO A 167 -22.55 32.82 -7.77
CA PRO A 167 -21.49 32.66 -6.79
C PRO A 167 -20.28 33.52 -7.13
N LYS A 168 -19.79 34.29 -6.14
CA LYS A 168 -18.57 35.09 -6.21
C LYS A 168 -17.36 34.20 -6.45
N SER A 169 -16.66 34.45 -7.56
CA SER A 169 -15.35 33.90 -7.89
C SER A 169 -14.34 34.15 -6.76
N ARG A 170 -13.90 33.08 -6.09
CA ARG A 170 -12.76 33.14 -5.16
C ARG A 170 -11.48 33.33 -5.96
N SER A 171 -10.87 34.50 -5.76
CA SER A 171 -9.55 34.87 -6.28
C SER A 171 -8.48 33.96 -5.70
N ILE A 172 -7.78 33.24 -6.59
CA ILE A 172 -6.58 32.45 -6.29
C ILE A 172 -5.43 33.44 -6.08
N ARG A 173 -4.97 33.60 -4.84
CA ARG A 173 -3.72 34.31 -4.53
C ARG A 173 -2.54 33.47 -5.01
N LYS A 174 -1.87 33.95 -6.06
CA LYS A 174 -0.54 33.51 -6.47
C LYS A 174 0.47 33.96 -5.42
N ASN A 175 1.16 33.02 -4.79
CA ASN A 175 2.27 33.31 -3.88
C ASN A 175 3.58 33.13 -4.66
N SER A 176 4.03 34.20 -5.30
CA SER A 176 5.34 34.29 -5.94
C SER A 176 6.25 35.14 -5.06
N GLY A 177 7.10 34.49 -4.27
CA GLY A 177 8.20 35.13 -3.53
C GLY A 177 9.42 34.22 -3.60
N GLN A 178 10.30 34.47 -4.58
CA GLN A 178 11.64 35.01 -4.35
C GLN A 178 12.48 34.21 -3.34
N GLN A 179 13.29 33.28 -3.86
CA GLN A 179 14.59 32.98 -3.29
C GLN A 179 15.65 33.20 -4.36
N GLN A 180 16.22 34.40 -4.36
CA GLN A 180 17.47 34.70 -5.06
C GLN A 180 18.62 34.63 -4.05
N GLY A 181 19.66 33.90 -4.45
CA GLY A 181 21.05 34.33 -4.26
C GLY A 181 21.69 34.08 -2.90
N ARG A 182 22.40 32.95 -2.77
CA ARG A 182 23.70 32.95 -2.09
C ARG A 182 24.74 32.19 -2.91
N LEU A 183 25.45 32.97 -3.72
CA LEU A 183 26.69 32.62 -4.38
C LEU A 183 27.82 32.41 -3.36
N SER A 184 28.46 31.25 -3.48
CA SER A 184 29.91 31.01 -3.46
C SER A 184 30.81 31.90 -2.59
N LYS A 185 31.46 31.28 -1.60
CA LYS A 185 32.86 31.58 -1.25
C LYS A 185 33.67 30.30 -1.21
N GLN A 186 34.40 30.06 -2.30
CA GLN A 186 35.64 29.27 -2.29
C GLN A 186 36.62 29.94 -1.33
N LYS A 187 37.18 29.18 -0.39
CA LYS A 187 38.45 29.53 0.23
C LYS A 187 39.34 28.30 0.21
N ARG A 188 40.33 28.35 -0.68
CA ARG A 188 41.50 27.47 -0.72
C ARG A 188 42.22 27.57 0.62
N ALA A 189 42.56 26.44 1.21
CA ALA A 189 43.63 26.33 2.20
C ALA A 189 44.65 25.35 1.65
N SER A 190 45.77 25.92 1.24
CA SER A 190 46.99 25.29 0.79
C SER A 190 47.80 24.77 1.99
N SER A 191 48.39 23.58 1.80
CA SER A 191 49.75 23.18 2.22
C SER A 191 50.28 23.58 3.61
N GLY A 192 50.59 22.58 4.43
CA GLY A 192 51.50 22.73 5.56
C GLY A 192 51.75 21.41 6.30
N GLN A 193 52.67 20.58 5.78
CA GLN A 193 53.41 19.63 6.61
C GLN A 193 54.58 20.38 7.27
N PRO A 194 54.90 20.09 8.53
CA PRO A 194 56.27 20.20 9.02
C PRO A 194 56.83 18.83 9.40
N ALA A 195 58.17 18.82 9.43
CA ALA A 195 59.11 17.71 9.50
C ALA A 195 58.97 16.76 10.71
#